data_AF-A0A099YAV6-F1
#
_entry.id   AF-A0A099YAV6-F1
#
_cell.length_a   1.000
_cell.length_b   1.000
_cell.length_c   1.000
_cell.angle_alpha   90.00
_cell.angle_beta   90.00
_cell.angle_gamma   90.00
#
_symmetry.space_group_name_H-M   'P 1'
#
loop_
_entity.id
_entity.type
_entity.pdbx_description
1 polymer ?
#
loop_
_entity_poly.entity_id
_entity_poly.type
_entity_poly.pdbx_seq_one_letter_code
_entity_poly.pdbx_strand_id
1 'polypeptide(L)'
;MLQFLLQTTLHCDELYIYAFSDYSSAFIDTHGPMWGGNAIVSRDGFFKPSCFALYFQQFASNAIVASGLHYVAYQIEKDHYCILFFNPTDLEAKYFNQDEALVSSFNLQNLYQSANILNLQINIESTQSMTATSYYVDENHGNPLSLLNDLVVNDIMSNEDADWINAVNHPKRKRRLLINDNGMLKFKTTIHPHSFGLIEIKPFNTLHENYL
;
A
#
# COMPACT_ATOMS: atom_id res chain seq x y z
N MET A 1 5.82 1.80 6.72
CA MET A 1 5.47 0.49 7.32
C MET A 1 5.89 -0.70 6.46
N LEU A 2 5.45 -0.85 5.20
CA LEU A 2 5.82 -2.03 4.39
C LEU A 2 7.34 -2.23 4.28
N GLN A 3 8.10 -1.16 3.99
CA GLN A 3 9.56 -1.20 4.01
C GLN A 3 10.13 -1.78 5.31
N PHE A 4 9.66 -1.25 6.45
CA PHE A 4 10.09 -1.71 7.77
C PHE A 4 9.79 -3.20 7.94
N LEU A 5 8.57 -3.64 7.65
CA LEU A 5 8.17 -5.05 7.75
C LEU A 5 9.12 -5.95 6.95
N LEU A 6 9.42 -5.59 5.69
CA LEU A 6 10.28 -6.41 4.82
C LEU A 6 11.75 -6.41 5.23
N GLN A 7 12.21 -5.35 5.89
CA GLN A 7 13.58 -5.27 6.41
C GLN A 7 13.72 -6.00 7.75
N THR A 8 12.70 -5.97 8.61
CA THR A 8 12.79 -6.52 9.97
C THR A 8 12.43 -7.99 10.06
N THR A 9 11.62 -8.54 9.16
CA THR A 9 11.23 -9.96 9.19
C THR A 9 12.41 -10.93 9.09
N LEU A 10 13.58 -10.47 8.66
CA LEU A 10 14.82 -11.25 8.64
C LEU A 10 15.63 -11.16 9.94
N HIS A 11 15.22 -10.31 10.89
CA HIS A 11 16.00 -9.95 12.07
C HIS A 11 15.26 -10.18 13.39
N CYS A 12 14.00 -10.59 13.37
CA CYS A 12 13.22 -10.90 14.56
C CYS A 12 12.34 -12.13 14.34
N ASP A 13 12.16 -12.93 15.39
CA ASP A 13 11.23 -14.07 15.37
C ASP A 13 9.77 -13.61 15.35
N GLU A 14 9.47 -12.54 16.10
CA GLU A 14 8.12 -11.99 16.24
C GLU A 14 8.14 -10.46 16.24
N LEU A 15 7.14 -9.87 15.60
CA LEU A 15 6.92 -8.42 15.58
C LEU A 15 5.45 -8.14 15.95
N TYR A 16 5.26 -7.38 17.03
CA TYR A 16 3.93 -6.98 17.49
C TYR A 16 3.64 -5.53 17.08
N ILE A 17 2.44 -5.30 16.54
CA ILE A 17 1.98 -3.97 16.15
C ILE A 17 0.97 -3.49 17.17
N TYR A 18 1.29 -2.37 17.79
CA TYR A 18 0.40 -1.69 18.73
C TYR A 18 -0.20 -0.45 18.06
N ALA A 19 -1.50 -0.37 17.78
CA ALA A 19 -2.58 -1.30 18.13
C ALA A 19 -3.36 -1.82 16.89
N PHE A 20 -4.27 -2.77 17.10
CA PHE A 20 -5.17 -3.23 16.03
C PHE A 20 -6.25 -2.20 15.71
N SER A 21 -6.97 -1.69 16.73
CA SER A 21 -8.08 -0.75 16.55
C SER A 21 -8.02 0.43 17.52
N ASP A 22 -8.35 1.62 17.01
CA ASP A 22 -8.50 2.86 17.79
C ASP A 22 -9.78 2.85 18.66
N TYR A 23 -10.62 1.81 18.56
CA TYR A 23 -11.84 1.68 19.38
C TYR A 23 -11.54 1.77 20.89
N SER A 24 -10.43 1.18 21.33
CA SER A 24 -10.01 1.19 22.73
C SER A 24 -9.65 2.59 23.25
N SER A 25 -9.17 3.47 22.37
CA SER A 25 -8.84 4.87 22.67
C SER A 25 -9.99 5.84 22.40
N ALA A 26 -11.11 5.37 21.84
CA ALA A 26 -12.23 6.23 21.41
C ALA A 26 -12.85 7.07 22.54
N PHE A 27 -12.67 6.67 23.79
CA PHE A 27 -13.25 7.31 24.97
C PHE A 27 -12.33 8.35 25.63
N ILE A 28 -11.15 8.61 25.06
CA ILE A 28 -10.15 9.53 25.60
C ILE A 28 -9.88 10.63 24.58
N ASP A 29 -10.48 11.81 24.77
CA ASP A 29 -10.21 13.06 24.04
C ASP A 29 -9.95 12.89 22.52
N THR A 30 -10.86 12.19 21.84
CA THR A 30 -10.77 11.98 20.39
C THR A 30 -11.71 12.95 19.67
N HIS A 31 -11.17 13.69 18.71
CA HIS A 31 -11.94 14.59 17.84
C HIS A 31 -12.00 14.03 16.43
N GLY A 32 -13.20 13.97 15.87
CA GLY A 32 -13.43 13.54 14.49
C GLY A 32 -13.28 12.04 14.21
N PRO A 33 -13.36 11.66 12.94
CA PRO A 33 -13.24 10.27 12.49
C PRO A 33 -11.80 9.73 12.46
N MET A 34 -10.81 10.61 12.36
CA MET A 34 -9.38 10.26 12.40
C MET A 34 -8.58 11.36 13.11
N TRP A 35 -7.86 10.99 14.17
CA TRP A 35 -7.13 11.93 15.06
C TRP A 35 -5.65 11.56 15.28
N GLY A 36 -5.06 10.77 14.38
CA GLY A 36 -3.66 10.34 14.52
C GLY A 36 -3.45 9.18 15.50
N GLY A 37 -4.51 8.45 15.87
CA GLY A 37 -4.40 7.22 16.65
C GLY A 37 -3.42 6.20 16.05
N ASN A 38 -2.76 5.43 16.91
CA ASN A 38 -1.68 4.51 16.53
C ASN A 38 -2.18 3.19 15.93
N ALA A 39 -3.49 2.92 15.93
CA ALA A 39 -3.98 1.64 15.46
C ALA A 39 -4.00 1.52 13.93
N ILE A 40 -4.03 0.29 13.41
CA ILE A 40 -4.14 0.04 11.96
C ILE A 40 -5.57 0.17 11.41
N VAL A 41 -6.58 0.09 12.29
CA VAL A 41 -7.99 0.34 11.99
C VAL A 41 -8.49 1.51 12.85
N SER A 42 -9.20 2.46 12.24
CA SER A 42 -9.85 3.56 12.98
C SER A 42 -10.99 3.05 13.89
N ARG A 43 -11.53 3.92 14.76
CA ARG A 43 -12.72 3.60 15.57
C ARG A 43 -13.92 3.25 14.70
N ASP A 44 -14.09 3.96 13.58
CA ASP A 44 -15.23 3.83 12.68
C ASP A 44 -15.02 2.74 11.62
N GLY A 45 -14.00 1.88 11.80
CA GLY A 45 -13.76 0.69 10.98
C GLY A 45 -12.87 0.90 9.75
N PHE A 46 -12.45 2.14 9.47
CA PHE A 46 -11.61 2.41 8.31
C PHE A 46 -10.23 1.73 8.42
N PHE A 47 -9.89 0.94 7.41
CA PHE A 47 -8.53 0.45 7.23
C PHE A 47 -7.60 1.59 6.86
N LYS A 48 -6.60 1.84 7.72
CA LYS A 48 -5.54 2.80 7.42
C LYS A 48 -4.53 2.19 6.44
N PRO A 49 -3.69 2.98 5.77
CA PRO A 49 -2.62 2.47 4.91
C PRO A 49 -1.76 1.37 5.55
N SER A 50 -1.52 1.46 6.85
CA SER A 50 -0.80 0.44 7.64
C SER A 50 -1.47 -0.95 7.60
N CYS A 51 -2.81 -1.03 7.58
CA CYS A 51 -3.53 -2.29 7.43
C CYS A 51 -3.25 -2.94 6.08
N PHE A 52 -3.19 -2.15 4.99
CA PHE A 52 -2.86 -2.67 3.66
C PHE A 52 -1.38 -3.09 3.55
N ALA A 53 -0.46 -2.42 4.25
CA ALA A 53 0.93 -2.85 4.31
C ALA A 53 1.05 -4.27 4.90
N LEU A 54 0.30 -4.57 5.97
CA LEU A 54 0.24 -5.93 6.53
C LEU A 54 -0.42 -6.92 5.58
N TYR A 55 -1.52 -6.53 4.94
CA TYR A 55 -2.17 -7.35 3.93
C TYR A 55 -1.21 -7.70 2.77
N PHE A 56 -0.35 -6.78 2.35
CA PHE A 56 0.64 -7.07 1.30
C PHE A 56 1.81 -7.92 1.79
N GLN A 57 2.25 -7.74 3.04
CA GLN A 57 3.32 -8.53 3.64
C GLN A 57 3.01 -10.03 3.63
N GLN A 58 1.75 -10.44 3.75
CA GLN A 58 1.38 -11.87 3.73
C GLN A 58 1.77 -12.58 2.42
N PHE A 59 2.04 -11.84 1.34
CA PHE A 59 2.50 -12.38 0.05
C PHE A 59 4.03 -12.46 -0.06
N ALA A 60 4.77 -12.10 0.99
CA ALA A 60 6.19 -12.39 1.07
C ALA A 60 6.42 -13.91 1.17
N SER A 61 7.52 -14.39 0.60
CA SER A 61 7.94 -15.79 0.62
C SER A 61 9.42 -15.88 1.03
N ASN A 62 9.88 -17.07 1.38
CA ASN A 62 11.29 -17.30 1.68
C ASN A 62 12.17 -17.36 0.42
N ALA A 63 11.57 -17.53 -0.77
CA ALA A 63 12.29 -17.61 -2.05
C ALA A 63 12.44 -16.22 -2.69
N ILE A 64 13.36 -15.41 -2.17
CA ILE A 64 13.73 -14.11 -2.76
C ILE A 64 14.50 -14.36 -4.06
N VAL A 65 14.01 -13.80 -5.17
CA VAL A 65 14.65 -13.90 -6.50
C VAL A 65 15.34 -12.61 -6.93
N ALA A 66 14.91 -11.46 -6.39
CA ALA A 66 15.59 -10.19 -6.56
C ALA A 66 15.23 -9.23 -5.42
N SER A 67 16.11 -8.28 -5.13
CA SER A 67 15.79 -7.16 -4.25
C SER A 67 16.52 -5.91 -4.70
N GLY A 68 16.00 -4.76 -4.32
CA GLY A 68 16.63 -3.47 -4.53
C GLY A 68 16.23 -2.50 -3.41
N LEU A 69 16.63 -1.24 -3.54
CA LEU A 69 16.37 -0.24 -2.50
C LEU A 69 14.87 -0.05 -2.18
N HIS A 70 14.02 -0.22 -3.19
CA HIS A 70 12.58 0.10 -3.13
C HIS A 70 11.67 -1.10 -3.42
N TYR A 71 12.22 -2.32 -3.48
CA TYR A 71 11.43 -3.51 -3.75
C TYR A 71 12.10 -4.80 -3.26
N VAL A 72 11.27 -5.82 -3.04
CA VAL A 72 11.68 -7.21 -2.88
C VAL A 72 10.80 -8.08 -3.77
N ALA A 73 11.42 -8.94 -4.57
CA ALA A 73 10.77 -9.86 -5.48
C ALA A 73 10.94 -11.29 -4.98
N TYR A 74 9.83 -12.01 -4.95
CA TYR A 74 9.72 -13.37 -4.48
C TYR A 74 9.23 -14.27 -5.61
N GLN A 75 9.73 -15.50 -5.62
CA GLN A 75 9.06 -16.59 -6.30
C GLN A 75 8.10 -17.26 -5.32
N ILE A 76 6.83 -17.34 -5.69
CA ILE A 76 5.81 -18.03 -4.90
C ILE A 76 5.79 -19.50 -5.29
N GLU A 77 5.73 -19.77 -6.59
CA GLU A 77 5.85 -21.09 -7.18
C GLU A 77 6.43 -20.98 -8.60
N LYS A 78 6.47 -22.09 -9.35
CA LYS A 78 6.95 -22.06 -10.73
C LYS A 78 6.13 -21.07 -11.56
N ASP A 79 6.80 -20.13 -12.21
CA ASP A 79 6.20 -19.07 -13.04
C ASP A 79 5.21 -18.17 -12.29
N HIS A 80 5.26 -18.10 -10.96
CA HIS A 80 4.45 -17.18 -10.15
C HIS A 80 5.36 -16.34 -9.26
N TYR A 81 5.32 -15.03 -9.47
CA TYR A 81 6.17 -14.07 -8.78
C TYR A 81 5.34 -13.01 -8.07
N CYS A 82 5.85 -12.52 -6.95
CA CYS A 82 5.31 -11.38 -6.23
C CYS A 82 6.40 -10.34 -6.05
N ILE A 83 6.14 -9.09 -6.40
CA ILE A 83 7.07 -7.98 -6.17
C ILE A 83 6.41 -7.01 -5.20
N LEU A 84 6.92 -6.94 -3.98
CA LEU A 84 6.53 -5.92 -3.01
C LEU A 84 7.38 -4.68 -3.24
N PHE A 85 6.76 -3.51 -3.31
CA PHE A 85 7.45 -2.24 -3.58
C PHE A 85 7.00 -1.12 -2.66
N PHE A 86 7.86 -0.13 -2.47
CA PHE A 86 7.60 1.02 -1.59
C PHE A 86 8.44 2.24 -2.00
N ASN A 87 7.85 3.43 -1.93
CA ASN A 87 8.53 4.70 -2.16
C ASN A 87 8.30 5.65 -0.97
N PRO A 88 8.98 5.43 0.16
CA PRO A 88 8.89 6.31 1.32
C PRO A 88 9.47 7.68 0.97
N THR A 89 8.90 8.71 1.59
CA THR A 89 9.43 10.07 1.55
C THR A 89 9.71 10.50 2.98
N ASP A 90 10.85 11.14 3.19
CA ASP A 90 11.21 11.66 4.50
C ASP A 90 10.42 12.92 4.84
N LEU A 91 10.23 13.15 6.13
CA LEU A 91 9.67 14.39 6.65
C LEU A 91 10.64 15.56 6.39
N GLU A 92 10.08 16.73 6.12
CA GLU A 92 10.81 17.99 6.06
C GLU A 92 11.33 18.37 7.44
N ALA A 93 12.51 19.00 7.50
CA ALA A 93 13.12 19.39 8.76
C ALA A 93 12.22 20.30 9.61
N LYS A 94 11.39 21.14 8.96
CA LYS A 94 10.44 22.03 9.63
C LYS A 94 9.38 21.30 10.45
N TYR A 95 9.04 20.06 10.10
CA TYR A 95 8.08 19.25 10.85
C TYR A 95 8.54 19.04 12.30
N PHE A 96 9.84 18.88 12.53
CA PHE A 96 10.41 18.66 13.86
C PHE A 96 10.53 19.94 14.71
N ASN A 97 10.33 21.11 14.10
CA ASN A 97 10.51 22.42 14.74
C ASN A 97 9.19 23.19 14.95
N GLN A 98 8.06 22.56 14.65
CA GLN A 98 6.72 23.15 14.84
C GLN A 98 5.96 22.37 15.92
N ASP A 99 5.05 23.06 16.61
CA ASP A 99 4.12 22.42 17.53
C ASP A 99 3.21 21.46 16.74
N GLU A 100 3.05 20.23 17.24
CA GLU A 100 2.19 19.21 16.63
C GLU A 100 0.74 19.69 16.52
N ALA A 101 0.28 20.53 17.46
CA ALA A 101 -1.06 21.13 17.42
C ALA A 101 -1.27 22.05 16.19
N LEU A 102 -0.20 22.49 15.53
CA LEU A 102 -0.25 23.30 14.31
C LEU A 102 -0.28 22.44 13.03
N VAL A 103 -0.11 21.11 13.16
CA VAL A 103 -0.16 20.18 12.05
C VAL A 103 -1.61 19.86 11.71
N SER A 104 -2.12 20.48 10.65
CA SER A 104 -3.42 20.10 10.11
C SER A 104 -3.32 18.80 9.30
N SER A 105 -4.18 17.83 9.63
CA SER A 105 -4.37 16.59 8.87
C SER A 105 -4.75 16.83 7.40
N PHE A 106 -5.26 18.02 7.06
CA PHE A 106 -5.66 18.40 5.71
C PHE A 106 -4.51 18.99 4.87
N ASN A 107 -3.33 19.25 5.45
CA ASN A 107 -2.19 19.86 4.74
C ASN A 107 -0.88 19.08 4.90
N LEU A 108 -0.97 17.75 4.89
CA LEU A 108 0.16 16.84 5.11
C LEU A 108 1.21 16.90 4.00
N GLN A 109 0.85 17.27 2.77
CA GLN A 109 1.80 17.32 1.64
C GLN A 109 2.97 18.27 1.89
N ASN A 110 2.74 19.35 2.64
CA ASN A 110 3.80 20.30 2.97
C ASN A 110 4.77 19.80 4.04
N LEU A 111 4.52 18.65 4.66
CA LEU A 111 5.35 18.09 5.73
C LEU A 111 6.42 17.13 5.22
N TYR A 112 6.36 16.75 3.95
CA TYR A 112 7.27 15.79 3.34
C TYR A 112 8.20 16.46 2.35
N GLN A 113 9.40 15.92 2.23
CA GLN A 113 10.36 16.37 1.24
C GLN A 113 9.81 16.14 -0.17
N SER A 114 10.30 16.90 -1.15
CA SER A 114 10.00 16.57 -2.54
C SER A 114 10.58 15.20 -2.87
N ALA A 115 9.73 14.18 -3.00
CA ALA A 115 10.15 12.84 -3.34
C ALA A 115 10.14 12.59 -4.84
N ASN A 116 11.08 11.75 -5.27
CA ASN A 116 11.19 11.34 -6.66
C ASN A 116 10.13 10.28 -7.00
N ILE A 117 9.63 10.37 -8.23
CA ILE A 117 8.88 9.30 -8.86
C ILE A 117 9.86 8.20 -9.25
N LEU A 118 9.63 6.97 -8.78
CA LEU A 118 10.46 5.82 -9.15
C LEU A 118 9.91 5.13 -10.40
N ASN A 119 10.81 4.68 -11.27
CA ASN A 119 10.47 3.87 -12.42
C ASN A 119 11.08 2.48 -12.26
N LEU A 120 10.24 1.48 -12.00
CA LEU A 120 10.67 0.09 -12.00
C LEU A 120 10.56 -0.47 -13.42
N GLN A 121 11.67 -0.95 -13.95
CA GLN A 121 11.69 -1.79 -15.14
C GLN A 121 11.88 -3.24 -14.71
N ILE A 122 10.93 -4.08 -15.10
CA ILE A 122 10.90 -5.50 -14.74
C ILE A 122 11.08 -6.30 -16.03
N ASN A 123 12.07 -7.17 -16.01
CA ASN A 123 12.38 -8.10 -17.10
C ASN A 123 12.32 -9.52 -16.53
N ILE A 124 11.54 -10.40 -17.15
CA ILE A 124 11.35 -11.79 -16.70
C ILE A 124 11.63 -12.71 -17.88
N GLU A 125 12.55 -13.65 -17.69
CA GLU A 125 12.74 -14.75 -18.64
C GLU A 125 11.56 -15.72 -18.53
N SER A 126 10.85 -15.88 -19.63
CA SER A 126 9.67 -16.75 -19.69
C SER A 126 9.33 -16.97 -21.15
N THR A 127 8.98 -18.20 -21.52
CA THR A 127 8.51 -18.54 -22.88
C THR A 127 7.01 -18.33 -23.08
N GLN A 128 6.28 -18.03 -22.00
CA GLN A 128 4.82 -17.89 -21.99
C GLN A 128 4.38 -16.45 -21.71
N SER A 129 3.21 -16.09 -22.22
CA SER A 129 2.54 -14.85 -21.86
C SER A 129 2.02 -14.91 -20.42
N MET A 130 2.12 -13.81 -19.70
CA MET A 130 1.77 -13.72 -18.28
C MET A 130 0.88 -12.51 -18.02
N THR A 131 0.26 -12.47 -16.85
CA THR A 131 -0.42 -11.27 -16.36
C THR A 131 0.36 -10.66 -15.23
N ALA A 132 0.53 -9.33 -15.27
CA ALA A 132 0.96 -8.57 -14.10
C ALA A 132 -0.24 -7.82 -13.53
N THR A 133 -0.61 -8.12 -12.29
CA THR A 133 -1.66 -7.44 -11.54
C THR A 133 -1.02 -6.67 -10.38
N SER A 134 -1.06 -5.35 -10.43
CA SER A 134 -0.58 -4.48 -9.36
C SER A 134 -1.72 -4.07 -8.42
N TYR A 135 -1.44 -4.07 -7.13
CA TYR A 135 -2.27 -3.50 -6.07
C TYR A 135 -1.44 -2.47 -5.35
N TYR A 136 -1.95 -1.26 -5.17
CA TYR A 136 -1.17 -0.20 -4.52
C TYR A 136 -2.01 0.76 -3.71
N VAL A 137 -1.38 1.28 -2.66
CA VAL A 137 -1.85 2.39 -1.85
C VAL A 137 -1.03 3.61 -2.24
N ASP A 138 -1.68 4.76 -2.33
CA ASP A 138 -1.06 6.07 -2.52
C ASP A 138 -1.91 7.14 -1.83
N GLU A 139 -1.64 8.42 -2.10
CA GLU A 139 -2.41 9.52 -1.49
C GLU A 139 -3.91 9.45 -1.78
N ASN A 140 -4.33 8.85 -2.89
CA ASN A 140 -5.71 8.86 -3.38
C ASN A 140 -6.40 7.48 -3.32
N HIS A 141 -5.67 6.40 -3.01
CA HIS A 141 -6.19 5.04 -3.04
C HIS A 141 -5.73 4.25 -1.81
N GLY A 142 -6.66 3.58 -1.12
CA GLY A 142 -6.37 2.88 0.13
C GLY A 142 -5.95 3.82 1.27
N ASN A 143 -6.39 5.08 1.19
CA ASN A 143 -6.14 6.13 2.15
C ASN A 143 -7.48 6.79 2.55
N PRO A 144 -8.05 6.49 3.72
CA PRO A 144 -9.31 7.08 4.14
C PRO A 144 -9.21 8.59 4.39
N LEU A 145 -8.03 9.12 4.74
CA LEU A 145 -7.87 10.57 4.96
C LEU A 145 -8.20 11.40 3.72
N SER A 146 -7.81 10.94 2.53
CA SER A 146 -8.13 11.68 1.29
C SER A 146 -9.62 11.72 1.00
N LEU A 147 -10.37 10.71 1.44
CA LEU A 147 -11.82 10.64 1.27
C LEU A 147 -12.54 11.53 2.30
N LEU A 148 -12.02 11.58 3.52
CA LEU A 148 -12.55 12.41 4.61
C LEU A 148 -12.44 13.90 4.33
N ASN A 149 -11.41 14.33 3.60
CA ASN A 149 -11.22 15.73 3.21
C ASN A 149 -12.43 16.36 2.51
N ASP A 150 -13.20 15.56 1.78
CA ASP A 150 -14.37 16.03 1.03
C ASP A 150 -15.70 15.82 1.79
N LEU A 151 -15.70 15.04 2.87
CA LEU A 151 -16.91 14.56 3.55
C LEU A 151 -17.09 15.09 4.98
N VAL A 152 -16.00 15.45 5.66
CA VAL A 152 -16.04 15.89 7.06
C VAL A 152 -16.34 17.38 7.14
N VAL A 153 -17.34 17.75 7.94
CA VAL A 153 -17.66 19.15 8.26
C VAL A 153 -17.66 19.33 9.77
N ASN A 154 -16.83 20.23 10.29
CA ASN A 154 -16.66 20.48 11.74
C ASN A 154 -16.40 19.20 12.54
N ASP A 155 -15.52 18.33 12.05
CA ASP A 155 -15.17 17.04 12.65
C ASP A 155 -16.35 16.04 12.78
N ILE A 156 -17.46 16.31 12.09
CA ILE A 156 -18.64 15.44 12.07
C ILE A 156 -18.73 14.77 10.70
N MET A 157 -19.08 13.48 10.74
CA MET A 157 -19.28 12.62 9.58
C MET A 157 -20.49 11.73 9.86
N SER A 158 -21.29 11.43 8.84
CA SER A 158 -22.45 10.55 9.00
C SER A 158 -22.06 9.05 8.94
N ASN A 159 -22.93 8.18 9.42
CA ASN A 159 -22.75 6.73 9.24
C ASN A 159 -22.80 6.33 7.76
N GLU A 160 -23.57 7.03 6.93
CA GLU A 160 -23.65 6.78 5.49
C GLU A 160 -22.31 7.09 4.81
N ASP A 161 -21.66 8.19 5.17
CA ASP A 161 -20.31 8.52 4.72
C ASP A 161 -19.30 7.47 5.16
N ALA A 162 -19.42 6.99 6.41
CA ALA A 162 -18.56 5.92 6.93
C ALA A 162 -18.70 4.62 6.12
N ASP A 163 -19.94 4.20 5.86
CA ASP A 163 -20.24 3.01 5.06
C ASP A 163 -19.71 3.16 3.63
N TRP A 164 -19.87 4.35 3.04
CA TRP A 164 -19.34 4.65 1.71
C TRP A 164 -17.80 4.57 1.69
N ILE A 165 -17.12 5.20 2.65
CA ILE A 165 -15.65 5.12 2.78
C ILE A 165 -15.21 3.67 2.87
N ASN A 166 -15.84 2.87 3.73
CA ASN A 166 -15.50 1.45 3.88
C ASN A 166 -15.68 0.65 2.58
N ALA A 167 -16.65 1.03 1.74
CA ALA A 167 -16.91 0.38 0.45
C ALA A 167 -15.93 0.79 -0.67
N VAL A 168 -15.29 1.96 -0.58
CA VAL A 168 -14.41 2.49 -1.64
C VAL A 168 -12.93 2.53 -1.24
N ASN A 169 -12.62 2.51 0.05
CA ASN A 169 -11.26 2.59 0.59
C ASN A 169 -10.53 1.26 0.40
N HIS A 170 -10.05 1.04 -0.82
CA HIS A 170 -9.30 -0.14 -1.20
C HIS A 170 -8.06 0.25 -2.01
N PRO A 171 -6.99 -0.58 -1.98
CA PRO A 171 -5.85 -0.39 -2.86
C PRO A 171 -6.28 -0.39 -4.32
N LYS A 172 -5.68 0.49 -5.12
CA LYS A 172 -5.96 0.53 -6.56
C LYS A 172 -5.42 -0.73 -7.22
N ARG A 173 -6.26 -1.38 -8.02
CA ARG A 173 -5.88 -2.54 -8.82
C ARG A 173 -5.69 -2.15 -10.29
N LYS A 174 -4.59 -2.61 -10.90
CA LYS A 174 -4.35 -2.51 -12.36
C LYS A 174 -3.83 -3.84 -12.88
N ARG A 175 -4.29 -4.26 -14.05
CA ARG A 175 -3.85 -5.50 -14.71
C ARG A 175 -3.35 -5.19 -16.11
N ARG A 176 -2.29 -5.90 -16.51
CA ARG A 176 -1.77 -5.87 -17.88
C ARG A 176 -1.36 -7.27 -18.33
N LEU A 177 -1.54 -7.53 -19.62
CA LEU A 177 -0.97 -8.71 -20.27
C LEU A 177 0.50 -8.41 -20.61
N LEU A 178 1.38 -9.35 -20.30
CA LEU A 178 2.79 -9.35 -20.69
C LEU A 178 2.96 -10.34 -21.83
N ILE A 179 3.40 -9.83 -22.98
CA ILE A 179 3.63 -10.63 -24.18
C ILE A 179 5.11 -10.98 -24.25
N ASN A 180 5.40 -12.25 -24.51
CA ASN A 180 6.77 -12.71 -24.75
C ASN A 180 7.35 -12.01 -25.98
N ASP A 181 8.52 -11.40 -25.80
CA ASP A 181 9.38 -10.94 -26.88
C ASP A 181 10.74 -11.64 -26.74
N ASN A 182 10.99 -12.61 -27.63
CA ASN A 182 12.25 -13.36 -27.70
C ASN A 182 12.67 -13.98 -26.35
N GLY A 183 11.73 -14.62 -25.65
CA GLY A 183 12.00 -15.28 -24.36
C GLY A 183 11.94 -14.34 -23.15
N MET A 184 11.58 -13.07 -23.34
CA MET A 184 11.58 -12.08 -22.26
C MET A 184 10.27 -11.30 -22.21
N LEU A 185 9.74 -11.14 -20.99
CA LEU A 185 8.62 -10.27 -20.68
C LEU A 185 9.17 -8.98 -20.08
N LYS A 186 8.80 -7.84 -20.66
CA LYS A 186 9.26 -6.52 -20.20
C LYS A 186 8.06 -5.63 -19.88
N PHE A 187 8.09 -4.99 -18.72
CA PHE A 187 7.17 -3.89 -18.44
C PHE A 187 7.78 -2.86 -17.50
N LYS A 188 7.25 -1.66 -17.59
CA LYS A 188 7.59 -0.54 -16.70
C LYS A 188 6.41 -0.18 -15.83
N THR A 189 6.69 0.17 -14.58
CA THR A 189 5.71 0.77 -13.70
C THR A 189 6.30 1.95 -12.97
N THR A 190 5.45 2.92 -12.70
CA THR A 190 5.79 4.15 -12.01
C THR A 190 5.26 4.07 -10.58
N ILE A 191 6.09 4.40 -9.60
CA ILE A 191 5.72 4.44 -8.19
C ILE A 191 5.83 5.88 -7.73
N HIS A 192 4.68 6.44 -7.35
CA HIS A 192 4.61 7.80 -6.82
C HIS A 192 5.18 7.88 -5.40
N PRO A 193 5.59 9.07 -4.93
CA PRO A 193 5.87 9.31 -3.51
C PRO A 193 4.78 8.73 -2.61
N HIS A 194 5.17 8.22 -1.44
CA HIS A 194 4.30 7.58 -0.44
C HIS A 194 3.57 6.31 -0.91
N SER A 195 3.76 5.89 -2.17
CA SER A 195 3.09 4.71 -2.68
C SER A 195 3.82 3.43 -2.31
N PHE A 196 3.04 2.39 -2.01
CA PHE A 196 3.54 1.04 -1.76
C PHE A 196 2.51 0.02 -2.23
N GLY A 197 2.96 -1.21 -2.47
CA GLY A 197 2.08 -2.20 -3.05
C GLY A 197 2.72 -3.53 -3.36
N LEU A 198 1.97 -4.32 -4.12
CA LEU A 198 2.38 -5.60 -4.67
C LEU A 198 2.17 -5.64 -6.18
N ILE A 199 3.00 -6.38 -6.89
CA ILE A 199 2.78 -6.80 -8.27
C ILE A 199 2.81 -8.32 -8.31
N GLU A 200 1.67 -8.93 -8.59
CA GLU A 200 1.55 -10.37 -8.79
C GLU A 200 1.72 -10.67 -10.28
N ILE A 201 2.63 -11.58 -10.60
CA ILE A 201 2.93 -11.98 -11.97
C ILE A 201 2.73 -13.48 -12.09
N LYS A 202 1.80 -13.91 -12.94
CA LYS A 202 1.45 -15.33 -13.11
C LYS A 202 1.06 -15.67 -14.54
N PRO A 203 1.08 -16.96 -14.94
CA PRO A 203 0.72 -17.37 -16.29
C PRO A 203 -0.67 -16.86 -16.68
N PHE A 204 -0.83 -16.45 -17.93
CA PHE A 204 -2.13 -16.05 -18.43
C PHE A 204 -2.96 -17.29 -18.77
N ASN A 205 -3.85 -17.69 -17.86
CA ASN A 205 -4.79 -18.76 -18.13
C ASN A 205 -5.99 -18.21 -18.91
N THR A 206 -6.08 -18.53 -20.20
CA THR A 206 -7.33 -18.41 -20.97
C THR A 206 -8.27 -19.53 -20.53
N LEU A 207 -9.03 -19.33 -19.46
CA LEU A 207 -10.18 -20.19 -19.18
C LEU A 207 -11.31 -19.84 -20.15
N HIS A 208 -11.19 -20.29 -21.41
CA HIS A 208 -12.28 -20.32 -22.37
C HIS A 208 -12.11 -21.50 -23.34
N GLU A 209 -12.07 -22.72 -22.81
CA GLU A 209 -12.51 -23.90 -23.55
C GLU A 209 -13.32 -24.77 -22.57
N ASN A 210 -14.53 -25.18 -22.99
CA ASN A 210 -15.48 -26.07 -22.32
C ASN A 210 -16.60 -25.44 -21.47
N TYR A 211 -17.31 -24.47 -22.05
CA TYR A 211 -18.78 -24.44 -21.90
C TYR A 211 -19.40 -24.58 -23.29
N LEU A 212 -19.50 -25.84 -23.74
CA LEU A 212 -20.46 -26.29 -24.75
C LEU A 212 -21.38 -27.31 -24.07
#